data_AF-A0A0E3LFL6-F1
#
_entry.id   AF-A0A0E3LFL6-F1
#
_cell.length_a   1.000
_cell.length_b   1.000
_cell.length_c   1.000
_cell.angle_alpha   90.00
_cell.angle_beta   90.00
_cell.angle_gamma   90.00
#
_symmetry.space_group_name_H-M   'P 1'
#
loop_
_entity.id
_entity.type
_entity.pdbx_description
1 polymer ?
#
loop_
_entity_poly.entity_id
_entity_poly.type
_entity_poly.pdbx_seq_one_letter_code
_entity_poly.pdbx_strand_id
1 'polypeptide(L)' 'MRVKKAIEDVQGVKKVDVSLENKQAVVEFDEEKTDVEKIKAAVRESGYELA' A
#
# COMPACT_ATOMS: atom_id res chain seq x y z
N MET A 1 5.18 0.24 -11.43
CA MET A 1 4.48 1.23 -10.56
C MET A 1 5.27 1.39 -9.27
N ARG A 2 5.66 2.61 -8.90
CA ARG A 2 6.45 2.85 -7.66
C ARG A 2 5.63 2.57 -6.39
N VAL A 3 4.37 2.99 -6.36
CA VAL A 3 3.47 2.78 -5.19
C VAL A 3 3.17 1.31 -4.91
N LYS A 4 2.84 0.51 -5.95
CA LYS A 4 2.59 -0.93 -5.78
C LYS A 4 3.78 -1.65 -5.14
N LYS A 5 4.99 -1.40 -5.66
CA LYS A 5 6.23 -1.98 -5.10
C LYS A 5 6.51 -1.51 -3.68
N ALA A 6 6.29 -0.24 -3.37
CA ALA A 6 6.50 0.28 -2.03
C ALA A 6 5.58 -0.38 -1.01
N ILE A 7 4.32 -0.62 -1.37
CA ILE A 7 3.38 -1.34 -0.50
C ILE A 7 3.75 -2.84 -0.40
N GLU A 8 4.13 -3.48 -1.51
CA GLU A 8 4.56 -4.89 -1.50
C GLU A 8 5.82 -5.13 -0.66
N ASP A 9 6.67 -4.11 -0.48
CA ASP A 9 7.88 -4.18 0.36
C ASP A 9 7.54 -4.11 1.87
N VAL A 10 6.34 -3.64 2.22
CA VAL A 10 5.89 -3.60 3.62
C VAL A 10 5.71 -5.01 4.14
N GLN A 11 6.48 -5.35 5.16
CA GLN A 11 6.38 -6.65 5.82
C GLN A 11 4.96 -6.87 6.36
N GLY A 12 4.34 -7.99 5.99
CA GLY A 12 2.95 -8.31 6.34
C GLY A 12 1.94 -8.05 5.22
N VAL A 13 2.33 -7.38 4.13
CA VAL A 13 1.49 -7.27 2.94
C VAL A 13 1.48 -8.60 2.19
N LYS A 14 0.28 -9.10 1.90
CA LYS A 14 0.03 -10.34 1.14
C LYS A 14 -0.23 -10.05 -0.32
N LYS A 15 -1.01 -9.00 -0.60
CA LYS A 15 -1.42 -8.65 -1.96
C LYS A 15 -1.67 -7.16 -2.09
N VAL A 16 -1.34 -6.61 -3.27
CA VAL A 16 -1.57 -5.22 -3.62
C VAL A 16 -2.17 -5.15 -5.01
N ASP A 17 -3.31 -4.49 -5.12
CA ASP A 17 -3.97 -4.18 -6.36
C ASP A 17 -4.16 -2.66 -6.46
N VAL A 18 -3.61 -2.03 -7.49
CA VAL A 18 -3.66 -0.57 -7.67
C VAL A 18 -4.42 -0.26 -8.95
N SER A 19 -5.59 0.33 -8.78
CA SER A 19 -6.47 0.76 -9.85
C SER A 19 -6.27 2.25 -10.12
N LEU A 20 -5.49 2.60 -11.15
CA LEU A 20 -5.31 4.00 -11.56
C LEU A 20 -6.58 4.62 -12.14
N GLU A 21 -7.40 3.82 -12.83
CA GLU A 21 -8.69 4.25 -13.40
C GLU A 21 -9.62 4.80 -12.31
N ASN A 22 -9.70 4.08 -11.19
CA ASN A 22 -10.52 4.48 -10.04
C ASN A 22 -9.75 5.34 -9.02
N LYS A 23 -8.44 5.55 -9.21
CA LYS A 23 -7.52 6.16 -8.23
C LYS A 23 -7.60 5.50 -6.84
N GLN A 24 -7.72 4.17 -6.81
CA GLN A 24 -7.84 3.39 -5.58
C GLN A 24 -6.74 2.32 -5.49
N ALA A 25 -6.35 1.99 -4.28
CA ALA A 25 -5.45 0.89 -3.98
C ALA A 25 -6.12 -0.05 -2.97
N VAL A 26 -6.21 -1.33 -3.33
CA VAL A 26 -6.67 -2.42 -2.47
C VAL A 26 -5.44 -3.17 -1.99
N VAL A 27 -5.27 -3.27 -0.68
CA VAL A 27 -4.13 -3.93 -0.06
C VAL A 27 -4.65 -4.99 0.88
N GLU A 28 -4.29 -6.24 0.63
CA GLU A 28 -4.48 -7.33 1.58
C GLU A 28 -3.21 -7.46 2.41
N PHE A 29 -3.37 -7.33 3.73
CA PHE A 29 -2.27 -7.41 4.67
C PHE A 29 -2.68 -8.20 5.90
N ASP A 30 -1.68 -8.64 6.65
CA ASP A 30 -1.85 -9.37 7.89
C ASP A 30 -1.88 -8.38 9.05
N GLU A 31 -3.06 -8.23 9.69
CA GLU A 31 -3.28 -7.27 10.80
C GLU A 31 -2.40 -7.55 12.03
N GLU A 32 -1.82 -8.75 12.16
CA GLU A 32 -0.86 -9.05 13.23
C GLU A 32 0.55 -8.53 12.94
N LYS A 33 0.87 -8.25 11.66
CA LYS A 33 2.22 -7.83 11.23
C LYS A 33 2.27 -6.38 10.78
N THR A 34 1.19 -5.88 10.20
CA THR A 34 1.11 -4.52 9.68
C THR A 34 -0.29 -3.97 9.79
N ASP A 35 -0.39 -2.66 9.60
CA ASP A 35 -1.57 -1.86 9.89
C ASP A 35 -1.79 -0.85 8.76
N VAL A 36 -3.03 -0.39 8.63
CA VAL A 36 -3.40 0.63 7.62
C VAL A 36 -2.51 1.87 7.71
N GLU A 37 -2.10 2.28 8.91
CA GLU A 37 -1.22 3.44 9.08
C GLU A 37 0.18 3.23 8.50
N LYS A 38 0.80 2.07 8.74
CA LYS A 38 2.10 1.71 8.16
C LYS A 38 2.04 1.64 6.65
N ILE A 39 0.95 1.07 6.12
CA ILE A 39 0.73 1.00 4.67
C ILE A 39 0.58 2.41 4.10
N LYS A 40 -0.22 3.29 4.74
CA LYS A 40 -0.33 4.70 4.32
C LYS A 40 1.01 5.43 4.37
N ALA A 41 1.85 5.17 5.38
CA ALA A 41 3.18 5.75 5.47
C ALA A 41 4.09 5.30 4.31
N ALA A 42 4.11 4.00 3.99
CA ALA A 42 4.86 3.46 2.86
C ALA A 42 4.39 4.05 1.51
N VAL A 43 3.08 4.27 1.36
CA VAL A 43 2.51 4.93 0.18
C VAL A 43 2.98 6.40 0.09
N ARG A 44 2.98 7.13 1.21
CA ARG A 44 3.51 8.50 1.27
C ARG A 44 5.00 8.57 0.96
N GLU A 45 5.81 7.67 1.51
CA GLU A 45 7.25 7.59 1.18
C GLU A 45 7.49 7.29 -0.30
N SER A 46 6.58 6.57 -0.96
CA SER A 46 6.63 6.33 -2.39
C SER A 46 6.28 7.55 -3.26
N GLY A 47 5.86 8.66 -2.63
CA GLY A 47 5.49 9.91 -3.29
C GLY A 47 4.03 9.96 -3.76
N TYR A 48 3.16 9.08 -3.23
CA TYR A 48 1.73 9.10 -3.50
C TYR A 48 0.97 9.46 -2.21
N GLU A 49 0.09 10.45 -2.29
CA GLU A 49 -0.86 10.74 -1.21
C GLU A 49 -2.17 10.03 -1.49
N LEU A 50 -2.55 9.11 -0.61
CA LEU A 50 -3.92 8.64 -0.50
C LEU A 50 -4.70 9.75 0.24
N ALA A 51 -5.41 10.58 -0.52
CA ALA A 51 -6.35 11.56 0.00
C ALA A 51 -7.68 10.91 0.38
#